data_AF-A0A6J6DEE9-F1
#
_entry.id   AF-A0A6J6DEE9-F1
#
_cell.length_a   1.000
_cell.length_b   1.000
_cell.length_c   1.000
_cell.angle_alpha   90.00
_cell.angle_beta   90.00
_cell.angle_gamma   90.00
#
_symmetry.space_group_name_H-M   'P 1'
#
loop_
_entity.id
_entity.type
_entity.pdbx_description
1 polymer ?
#
loop_
_entity_poly.entity_id
_entity_poly.type
_entity_poly.pdbx_seq_one_letter_code
_entity_poly.pdbx_strand_id
1 'polypeptide(L)'
;MRWRSRVGALLEDHTVMTDGPHTILDMARYMQFGTWEGFVDVDGDRTEFTHDEVVGIRDRSWGVRPVGAPAPGKPSSGPPNAWLWSPIHFEDECVVAGWFQSPGGVFWRPDGHRIDVIDPVPASVTLEDDSVRRFDPVGQRLQFHSGTRWVSHAEIDLLGDGGEEIVLELEPVSRFDMRALGYMNPEWGHGLWHGEIELGREDWNFDDVSPQDPTHQHVHHIVRARMGDKVGIGIFEQIIFGPHTQFGFNDILDGAR
;
A
#
# COMPACT_ATOMS: atom_id res chain seq x y z
N MET A 1 -13.07 1.35 18.63
CA MET A 1 -11.63 1.69 18.58
C MET A 1 -11.47 3.21 18.52
N ARG A 2 -10.44 3.77 19.15
CA ARG A 2 -10.08 5.20 19.21
C ARG A 2 -8.78 5.44 18.44
N TRP A 3 -8.68 6.58 17.76
CA TRP A 3 -7.53 6.96 16.96
C TRP A 3 -6.82 8.17 17.55
N ARG A 4 -5.49 8.16 17.52
CA ARG A 4 -4.63 9.28 17.88
C ARG A 4 -3.65 9.50 16.74
N SER A 5 -3.72 10.66 16.10
CA SER A 5 -2.78 11.03 15.03
C SER A 5 -1.37 11.22 15.59
N ARG A 6 -0.36 10.75 14.85
CA ARG A 6 1.05 11.05 15.09
C ARG A 6 1.53 12.21 14.23
N VAL A 7 0.90 12.41 13.08
CA VAL A 7 1.17 13.52 12.14
C VAL A 7 -0.15 14.05 11.58
N GLY A 8 -0.13 15.23 10.97
CA GLY A 8 -1.31 15.76 10.25
C GLY A 8 -1.63 14.92 9.02
N ALA A 9 -2.88 14.96 8.57
CA ALA A 9 -3.27 14.31 7.32
C ALA A 9 -2.57 14.98 6.12
N LEU A 10 -1.93 14.19 5.27
CA LEU A 10 -1.25 14.64 4.06
C LEU A 10 -2.05 14.22 2.82
N LEU A 11 -2.25 15.15 1.89
CA LEU A 11 -2.77 14.86 0.55
C LEU A 11 -1.60 14.40 -0.32
N GLU A 12 -1.67 13.18 -0.82
CA GLU A 12 -0.71 12.69 -1.81
C GLU A 12 -0.97 13.28 -3.20
N ASP A 13 0.03 13.16 -4.08
CA ASP A 13 -0.05 13.65 -5.45
C ASP A 13 -1.24 13.03 -6.21
N HIS A 14 -1.94 13.85 -7.00
CA HIS A 14 -3.02 13.38 -7.84
C HIS A 14 -2.52 12.35 -8.87
N THR A 15 -3.27 11.26 -9.06
CA THR A 15 -2.86 10.18 -9.96
C THR A 15 -3.86 9.99 -11.09
N VAL A 16 -3.36 10.02 -12.32
CA VAL A 16 -4.14 9.76 -13.54
C VAL A 16 -3.51 8.61 -14.34
N MET A 17 -4.33 7.63 -14.70
CA MET A 17 -4.01 6.54 -15.61
C MET A 17 -5.10 6.39 -16.65
N THR A 18 -4.71 6.28 -17.92
CA THR A 18 -5.63 6.12 -19.04
C THR A 18 -5.24 4.94 -19.93
N ASP A 19 -6.23 4.41 -20.64
CA ASP A 19 -6.09 3.47 -21.76
C ASP A 19 -6.77 4.09 -22.98
N GLY A 20 -5.97 4.78 -23.79
CA GLY A 20 -6.47 5.64 -24.86
C GLY A 20 -7.41 6.72 -24.30
N PRO A 21 -8.68 6.78 -24.74
CA PRO A 21 -9.66 7.75 -24.24
C PRO A 21 -10.31 7.35 -22.90
N HIS A 22 -10.05 6.15 -22.38
CA HIS A 22 -10.69 5.65 -21.17
C HIS A 22 -9.85 5.96 -19.93
N THR A 23 -10.44 6.61 -18.93
CA THR A 23 -9.82 6.78 -17.61
C THR A 23 -9.92 5.47 -16.82
N ILE A 24 -8.77 4.91 -16.45
CA ILE A 24 -8.68 3.75 -15.54
C ILE A 24 -8.64 4.24 -14.09
N LEU A 25 -7.82 5.26 -13.83
CA LEU A 25 -7.61 5.85 -12.52
C LEU A 25 -7.57 7.38 -12.68
N ASP A 26 -8.31 8.09 -11.85
CA ASP A 26 -8.22 9.53 -11.65
C ASP A 26 -8.57 9.74 -10.18
N MET A 27 -7.54 9.78 -9.34
CA MET A 27 -7.68 9.56 -7.91
C MET A 27 -6.80 10.51 -7.11
N ALA A 28 -7.35 10.95 -5.99
CA ALA A 28 -6.59 11.57 -4.91
C ALA A 28 -6.70 10.70 -3.65
N ARG A 29 -5.68 10.77 -2.78
CA ARG A 29 -5.63 10.03 -1.52
C ARG A 29 -5.13 10.91 -0.39
N TYR A 30 -5.86 10.91 0.72
CA TYR A 30 -5.33 11.38 2.00
C TYR A 30 -4.75 10.21 2.74
N MET A 31 -3.70 10.48 3.51
CA MET A 31 -3.18 9.54 4.47
C MET A 31 -2.80 10.23 5.79
N GLN A 32 -2.95 9.51 6.89
CA GLN A 32 -2.60 9.98 8.22
C GLN A 32 -2.02 8.84 9.04
N PHE A 33 -0.82 9.04 9.56
CA PHE A 33 -0.20 8.14 10.52
C PHE A 33 -0.74 8.39 11.93
N GLY A 34 -0.94 7.31 12.68
CA GLY A 34 -1.44 7.38 14.05
C GLY A 34 -1.28 6.07 14.80
N THR A 35 -1.99 5.97 15.91
CA THR A 35 -2.07 4.77 16.74
C THR A 35 -3.50 4.49 17.15
N TRP A 36 -3.80 3.23 17.42
CA TRP A 36 -5.12 2.74 17.79
C TRP A 36 -5.18 2.32 19.25
N GLU A 37 -6.35 2.49 19.85
CA GLU A 37 -6.68 1.91 21.16
C GLU A 37 -8.08 1.32 21.14
N GLY A 38 -8.27 0.19 21.79
CA GLY A 38 -9.55 -0.50 21.88
C GLY A 38 -9.36 -2.01 21.85
N PHE A 39 -10.18 -2.68 21.06
CA PHE A 39 -10.15 -4.13 20.94
C PHE A 39 -10.70 -4.58 19.58
N VAL A 40 -10.30 -5.79 19.19
CA VAL A 40 -10.93 -6.61 18.16
C VAL A 40 -11.45 -7.87 18.84
N ASP A 41 -12.66 -8.30 18.47
CA ASP A 41 -13.31 -9.50 18.99
C ASP A 41 -13.78 -10.33 17.79
N VAL A 42 -13.30 -11.56 17.69
CA VAL A 42 -13.66 -12.51 16.64
C VAL A 42 -14.05 -13.81 17.33
N ASP A 43 -15.29 -14.27 17.13
CA ASP A 43 -15.82 -15.48 17.75
C ASP A 43 -15.67 -15.56 19.29
N GLY A 44 -15.64 -14.41 19.97
CA GLY A 44 -15.43 -14.32 21.42
C GLY A 44 -13.95 -14.27 21.85
N ASP A 45 -13.02 -14.42 20.90
CA ASP A 45 -11.59 -14.20 21.15
C ASP A 45 -11.28 -12.70 21.02
N ARG A 46 -11.16 -12.06 22.18
CA ARG A 46 -10.94 -10.62 22.29
C ARG A 46 -9.46 -10.29 22.51
N THR A 47 -8.92 -9.45 21.62
CA THR A 47 -7.60 -8.85 21.76
C THR A 47 -7.76 -7.35 22.03
N GLU A 48 -7.26 -6.88 23.16
CA GLU A 48 -7.20 -5.44 23.49
C GLU A 48 -5.85 -4.85 23.14
N PHE A 49 -5.80 -3.55 22.86
CA PHE A 49 -4.57 -2.82 22.57
C PHE A 49 -4.70 -1.35 22.93
N THR A 50 -3.56 -0.74 23.22
CA THR A 50 -3.39 0.67 23.57
C THR A 50 -2.60 1.42 22.49
N HIS A 51 -2.61 2.74 22.62
CA HIS A 51 -1.91 3.63 21.69
C HIS A 51 -0.39 3.39 21.60
N ASP A 52 0.21 2.74 22.59
CA ASP A 52 1.66 2.47 22.63
C ASP A 52 2.01 1.10 22.02
N GLU A 53 0.99 0.28 21.68
CA GLU A 53 1.17 -1.09 21.18
C GLU A 53 0.89 -1.21 19.68
N VAL A 54 -0.09 -0.47 19.16
CA VAL A 54 -0.58 -0.60 17.77
C VAL A 54 -0.51 0.72 17.03
N VAL A 55 0.44 0.83 16.12
CA VAL A 55 0.45 1.88 15.10
C VAL A 55 -0.59 1.59 14.02
N GLY A 56 -0.95 2.60 13.25
CA GLY A 56 -1.82 2.42 12.12
C GLY A 56 -1.71 3.56 11.12
N ILE A 57 -2.24 3.30 9.94
CA ILE A 57 -2.48 4.31 8.93
C ILE A 57 -3.98 4.40 8.63
N ARG A 58 -4.47 5.62 8.49
CA ARG A 58 -5.75 5.88 7.84
C ARG A 58 -5.46 6.43 6.47
N ASP A 59 -5.95 5.78 5.44
CA ASP A 59 -5.99 6.34 4.11
C ASP A 59 -7.44 6.47 3.61
N ARG A 60 -7.65 7.41 2.70
CA ARG A 60 -8.90 7.55 1.98
C ARG A 60 -8.61 7.95 0.56
N SER A 61 -8.89 7.05 -0.35
CA SER A 61 -8.86 7.27 -1.79
C SER A 61 -10.23 7.64 -2.33
N TRP A 62 -10.32 8.60 -3.25
CA TRP A 62 -11.56 8.95 -3.96
C TRP A 62 -11.28 9.37 -5.40
N GLY A 63 -12.31 9.31 -6.25
CA GLY A 63 -12.23 9.60 -7.68
C GLY A 63 -12.63 8.40 -8.54
N VAL A 64 -12.19 8.38 -9.79
CA VAL A 64 -12.34 7.23 -10.70
C VAL A 64 -11.29 6.20 -10.34
N ARG A 65 -11.70 4.99 -10.01
CA ARG A 65 -10.82 3.89 -9.59
C ARG A 65 -11.28 2.58 -10.23
N PRO A 66 -10.39 1.60 -10.45
CA PRO A 66 -10.76 0.28 -10.97
C PRO A 66 -11.37 -0.62 -9.88
N VAL A 67 -12.35 -0.10 -9.14
CA VAL A 67 -13.13 -0.78 -8.11
C VAL A 67 -14.61 -0.44 -8.28
N GLY A 68 -15.50 -1.23 -7.65
CA GLY A 68 -16.94 -1.10 -7.82
C GLY A 68 -17.43 -1.60 -9.19
N ALA A 69 -18.64 -1.18 -9.56
CA ALA A 69 -19.29 -1.67 -10.77
C ALA A 69 -18.60 -1.10 -12.02
N PRO A 70 -18.13 -1.94 -12.95
CA PRO A 70 -17.49 -1.45 -14.17
C PRO A 70 -18.52 -0.72 -15.04
N ALA A 71 -18.06 0.31 -15.75
CA ALA A 71 -18.88 0.92 -16.79
C ALA A 71 -19.23 -0.12 -17.88
N PRO A 72 -20.44 -0.07 -18.47
CA PRO A 72 -20.78 -0.95 -19.58
C PRO A 72 -19.80 -0.75 -20.74
N GLY A 73 -19.19 -1.83 -21.24
CA GLY A 73 -18.27 -1.75 -22.36
C GLY A 73 -17.28 -2.90 -22.42
N LYS A 74 -16.35 -2.81 -23.37
CA LYS A 74 -15.19 -3.71 -23.42
C LYS A 74 -14.35 -3.47 -22.16
N PRO A 75 -13.92 -4.51 -21.43
CA PRO A 75 -12.96 -4.36 -20.36
C PRO A 75 -11.72 -3.62 -20.86
N SER A 76 -11.27 -2.61 -20.12
CA SER A 76 -9.94 -2.04 -20.38
C SER A 76 -8.92 -3.15 -20.17
N SER A 77 -7.98 -3.25 -21.10
CA SER A 77 -6.83 -4.13 -21.00
C SER A 77 -5.59 -3.29 -20.77
N GLY A 78 -5.71 -2.21 -19.98
CA GLY A 78 -4.66 -1.22 -19.76
C GLY A 78 -3.28 -1.82 -19.58
N PRO A 79 -2.21 -1.06 -19.88
CA PRO A 79 -0.86 -1.62 -19.89
C PRO A 79 -0.58 -2.31 -18.55
N PRO A 80 0.12 -3.46 -18.56
CA PRO A 80 0.53 -4.10 -17.32
C PRO A 80 1.20 -3.11 -16.38
N ASN A 81 0.89 -3.20 -15.10
CA ASN A 81 1.29 -2.21 -14.12
C ASN A 81 1.46 -2.88 -12.75
N ALA A 82 2.37 -2.33 -11.97
CA ALA A 82 2.51 -2.63 -10.56
C ALA A 82 2.17 -1.39 -9.74
N TRP A 83 1.53 -1.60 -8.60
CA TRP A 83 1.34 -0.62 -7.54
C TRP A 83 2.08 -1.10 -6.30
N LEU A 84 2.97 -0.27 -5.77
CA LEU A 84 3.66 -0.52 -4.51
C LEU A 84 3.50 0.70 -3.61
N TRP A 85 3.26 0.49 -2.31
CA TRP A 85 3.09 1.58 -1.34
C TRP A 85 3.51 1.20 0.06
N SER A 86 4.24 2.08 0.73
CA SER A 86 4.95 1.77 1.97
C SER A 86 4.91 2.89 3.00
N PRO A 87 3.84 3.04 3.78
CA PRO A 87 3.81 3.91 4.96
C PRO A 87 4.48 3.23 6.16
N ILE A 88 5.55 3.86 6.66
CA ILE A 88 6.41 3.39 7.73
C ILE A 88 6.44 4.39 8.88
N HIS A 89 6.25 3.90 10.10
CA HIS A 89 6.45 4.64 11.32
C HIS A 89 7.89 4.46 11.82
N PHE A 90 8.60 5.57 12.05
CA PHE A 90 9.78 5.64 12.92
C PHE A 90 9.40 6.36 14.22
N GLU A 91 10.36 6.55 15.13
CA GLU A 91 10.13 7.17 16.45
C GLU A 91 9.73 8.65 16.34
N ASP A 92 10.49 9.43 15.59
CA ASP A 92 10.40 10.89 15.46
C ASP A 92 9.83 11.35 14.11
N GLU A 93 9.62 10.43 13.17
CA GLU A 93 9.07 10.73 11.85
C GLU A 93 8.27 9.55 11.27
N CYS A 94 7.53 9.83 10.22
CA CYS A 94 6.87 8.84 9.39
C CYS A 94 7.34 9.01 7.94
N VAL A 95 7.55 7.90 7.24
CA VAL A 95 7.99 7.89 5.84
C VAL A 95 6.95 7.16 5.02
N VAL A 96 6.59 7.70 3.87
CA VAL A 96 5.76 7.01 2.89
C VAL A 96 6.43 7.05 1.54
N ALA A 97 6.41 5.92 0.82
CA ALA A 97 6.79 5.86 -0.58
C ALA A 97 5.75 5.05 -1.33
N GLY A 98 5.19 5.60 -2.40
CA GLY A 98 4.22 4.95 -3.27
C GLY A 98 4.55 5.17 -4.73
N TRP A 99 4.48 4.12 -5.54
CA TRP A 99 4.69 4.27 -6.96
C TRP A 99 3.89 3.30 -7.80
N PHE A 100 3.49 3.80 -8.96
CA PHE A 100 3.12 2.94 -10.07
C PHE A 100 4.29 2.71 -11.01
N GLN A 101 4.36 1.50 -11.53
CA GLN A 101 5.46 1.03 -12.34
C GLN A 101 5.01 0.17 -13.52
N SER A 102 5.55 0.50 -14.69
CA SER A 102 5.37 -0.32 -15.89
C SER A 102 6.39 -1.47 -15.95
N PRO A 103 6.13 -2.53 -16.75
CA PRO A 103 7.14 -3.49 -17.19
C PRO A 103 8.47 -2.83 -17.57
N GLY A 104 9.58 -3.46 -17.21
CA GLY A 104 10.92 -2.92 -17.40
C GLY A 104 11.40 -2.02 -16.25
N GLY A 105 10.58 -1.81 -15.21
CA GLY A 105 11.01 -1.10 -14.00
C GLY A 105 10.83 0.41 -14.04
N VAL A 106 10.06 0.94 -14.99
CA VAL A 106 9.88 2.39 -15.16
C VAL A 106 8.81 2.90 -14.18
N PHE A 107 9.21 3.75 -13.25
CA PHE A 107 8.29 4.41 -12.31
C PHE A 107 7.70 5.62 -13.04
N TRP A 108 6.39 5.60 -13.27
CA TRP A 108 5.72 6.67 -14.00
C TRP A 108 4.89 7.59 -13.10
N ARG A 109 4.62 7.16 -11.85
CA ARG A 109 4.08 8.01 -10.78
C ARG A 109 4.79 7.64 -9.48
N PRO A 110 6.00 8.17 -9.20
CA PRO A 110 6.60 8.13 -7.88
C PRO A 110 6.01 9.23 -6.99
N ASP A 111 5.91 8.95 -5.70
CA ASP A 111 5.44 9.90 -4.68
C ASP A 111 5.94 9.41 -3.33
N GLY A 112 6.73 10.23 -2.65
CA GLY A 112 7.15 9.88 -1.31
C GLY A 112 7.38 11.10 -0.45
N HIS A 113 7.18 10.91 0.85
CA HIS A 113 7.18 11.98 1.84
C HIS A 113 7.80 11.50 3.14
N ARG A 114 8.57 12.38 3.78
CA ARG A 114 8.97 12.27 5.19
C ARG A 114 8.20 13.33 5.97
N ILE A 115 7.59 12.91 7.07
CA ILE A 115 6.72 13.74 7.90
C ILE A 115 7.18 13.67 9.35
N ASP A 116 7.62 14.79 9.91
CA ASP A 116 8.06 14.88 11.30
C ASP A 116 6.88 14.71 12.27
N VAL A 117 7.13 14.02 13.37
CA VAL A 117 6.20 13.93 14.51
C VAL A 117 6.37 15.17 15.37
N ILE A 118 5.40 16.08 15.30
CA ILE A 118 5.41 17.36 16.02
C ILE A 118 4.26 17.45 17.02
N ASP A 119 4.47 18.18 18.12
CA ASP A 119 3.46 18.44 19.15
C ASP A 119 3.26 19.95 19.34
N PRO A 120 2.04 20.50 19.22
CA PRO A 120 0.77 19.81 18.92
C PRO A 120 0.69 19.28 17.48
N VAL A 121 0.11 18.09 17.31
CA VAL A 121 -0.14 17.50 15.98
C VAL A 121 -1.18 18.34 15.22
N PRO A 122 -0.84 18.93 14.05
CA PRO A 122 -1.80 19.67 13.26
C PRO A 122 -2.85 18.74 12.64
N ALA A 123 -4.02 19.28 12.26
CA ALA A 123 -5.07 18.48 11.62
C ALA A 123 -4.63 17.95 10.24
N SER A 124 -3.91 18.78 9.48
CA SER A 124 -3.38 18.48 8.15
C SER A 124 -1.97 19.07 8.00
N VAL A 125 -1.20 18.51 7.08
CA VAL A 125 0.09 19.04 6.63
C VAL A 125 0.16 19.04 5.10
N THR A 126 1.05 19.84 4.55
CA THR A 126 1.29 20.02 3.11
C THR A 126 2.80 20.10 2.84
N LEU A 127 3.20 20.07 1.57
CA LEU A 127 4.60 20.28 1.17
C LEU A 127 5.13 21.71 1.46
N GLU A 128 4.26 22.65 1.86
CA GLU A 128 4.67 23.99 2.28
C GLU A 128 5.08 24.05 3.77
N ASP A 129 4.77 23.00 4.55
CA ASP A 129 5.11 22.92 5.97
C ASP A 129 6.52 22.34 6.17
N ASP A 130 7.36 22.99 6.99
CA ASP A 130 8.75 22.56 7.27
C ASP A 130 8.87 21.10 7.80
N SER A 131 7.78 20.59 8.41
CA SER A 131 7.68 19.22 8.91
C SER A 131 7.49 18.17 7.81
N VAL A 132 7.27 18.57 6.55
CA VAL A 132 7.04 17.68 5.42
C VAL A 132 8.14 17.90 4.38
N ARG A 133 8.74 16.80 3.92
CA ARG A 133 9.76 16.82 2.87
C ARG A 133 9.43 15.79 1.81
N ARG A 134 9.57 16.15 0.54
CA ARG A 134 9.40 15.24 -0.59
C ARG A 134 10.61 14.32 -0.71
N PHE A 135 10.37 13.03 -0.87
CA PHE A 135 11.36 11.96 -1.00
C PHE A 135 10.83 10.92 -1.99
N ASP A 136 10.96 11.21 -3.29
CA ASP A 136 10.38 10.37 -4.32
C ASP A 136 11.16 9.06 -4.46
N PRO A 137 10.49 7.91 -4.63
CA PRO A 137 11.16 6.67 -4.99
C PRO A 137 11.77 6.77 -6.39
N VAL A 138 13.07 6.50 -6.48
CA VAL A 138 13.87 6.56 -7.73
C VAL A 138 14.49 5.22 -8.12
N GLY A 139 14.47 4.25 -7.21
CA GLY A 139 15.03 2.92 -7.42
C GLY A 139 14.47 1.91 -6.43
N GLN A 140 14.63 0.62 -6.76
CA GLN A 140 14.25 -0.46 -5.86
C GLN A 140 15.08 -1.71 -6.09
N ARG A 141 15.20 -2.54 -5.06
CA ARG A 141 15.70 -3.91 -5.12
C ARG A 141 14.72 -4.79 -4.36
N LEU A 142 13.93 -5.57 -5.11
CA LEU A 142 12.93 -6.47 -4.53
C LEU A 142 13.40 -7.92 -4.64
N GLN A 143 13.26 -8.66 -3.55
CA GLN A 143 13.39 -10.11 -3.52
C GLN A 143 12.01 -10.71 -3.26
N PHE A 144 11.80 -11.93 -3.74
CA PHE A 144 10.51 -12.59 -3.68
C PHE A 144 10.66 -14.02 -3.16
N HIS A 145 9.61 -14.51 -2.48
CA HIS A 145 9.53 -15.93 -2.18
C HIS A 145 9.44 -16.75 -3.47
N SER A 146 10.28 -17.79 -3.59
CA SER A 146 10.32 -18.66 -4.77
C SER A 146 8.94 -19.26 -5.08
N GLY A 147 8.57 -19.28 -6.36
CA GLY A 147 7.27 -19.72 -6.85
C GLY A 147 6.14 -18.69 -6.71
N THR A 148 6.41 -17.50 -6.18
CA THR A 148 5.39 -16.49 -5.87
C THR A 148 5.77 -15.09 -6.38
N ARG A 149 4.84 -14.13 -6.28
CA ARG A 149 5.12 -12.69 -6.43
C ARG A 149 5.18 -11.96 -5.10
N TRP A 150 5.18 -12.68 -3.97
CA TRP A 150 5.19 -12.08 -2.65
C TRP A 150 6.60 -11.68 -2.28
N VAL A 151 6.76 -10.40 -1.98
CA VAL A 151 8.04 -9.80 -1.61
C VAL A 151 8.52 -10.42 -0.29
N SER A 152 9.77 -10.85 -0.26
CA SER A 152 10.46 -11.37 0.93
C SER A 152 11.46 -10.38 1.51
N HIS A 153 11.87 -9.38 0.73
CA HIS A 153 12.72 -8.27 1.14
C HIS A 153 12.62 -7.14 0.11
N ALA A 154 12.63 -5.89 0.56
CA ALA A 154 12.64 -4.73 -0.33
C ALA A 154 13.65 -3.68 0.16
N GLU A 155 14.39 -3.11 -0.78
CA GLU A 155 15.09 -1.84 -0.58
C GLU A 155 14.53 -0.83 -1.58
N ILE A 156 14.26 0.39 -1.12
CA ILE A 156 13.70 1.46 -1.92
C ILE A 156 14.66 2.66 -1.82
N ASP A 157 15.14 3.12 -2.96
CA ASP A 157 15.98 4.32 -3.03
C ASP A 157 15.04 5.53 -3.12
N LEU A 158 15.14 6.43 -2.14
CA LEU A 158 14.38 7.66 -2.04
C LEU A 158 15.30 8.86 -2.30
N LEU A 159 14.86 9.78 -3.15
CA LEU A 159 15.59 11.00 -3.46
C LEU A 159 14.79 12.21 -2.98
N GLY A 160 15.38 12.96 -2.05
CA GLY A 160 14.84 14.20 -1.52
C GLY A 160 15.21 15.43 -2.34
N ASP A 161 14.48 16.51 -2.12
CA ASP A 161 14.80 17.82 -2.69
C ASP A 161 16.21 18.26 -2.29
N GLY A 162 17.01 18.69 -3.26
CA GLY A 162 18.42 19.04 -3.04
C GLY A 162 19.41 17.89 -3.16
N GLY A 163 18.94 16.68 -3.50
CA GLY A 163 19.78 15.52 -3.80
C GLY A 163 20.14 14.64 -2.60
N GLU A 164 19.39 14.75 -1.49
CA GLU A 164 19.52 13.83 -0.36
C GLU A 164 19.07 12.43 -0.79
N GLU A 165 19.93 11.44 -0.63
CA GLU A 165 19.61 10.05 -0.97
C GLU A 165 19.44 9.23 0.31
N ILE A 166 18.36 8.45 0.36
CA ILE A 166 18.02 7.57 1.47
C ILE A 166 17.67 6.20 0.93
N VAL A 167 18.08 5.15 1.63
CA VAL A 167 17.60 3.78 1.39
C VAL A 167 16.66 3.37 2.51
N LEU A 168 15.44 3.00 2.13
CA LEU A 168 14.45 2.39 3.01
C LEU A 168 14.50 0.87 2.81
N GLU A 169 14.99 0.15 3.80
CA GLU A 169 15.04 -1.32 3.81
C GLU A 169 13.81 -1.87 4.54
N LEU A 170 13.14 -2.87 3.97
CA LEU A 170 11.91 -3.46 4.48
C LEU A 170 12.05 -4.98 4.54
N GLU A 171 11.75 -5.54 5.71
CA GLU A 171 11.69 -6.97 5.99
C GLU A 171 10.24 -7.36 6.32
N PRO A 172 9.52 -7.98 5.37
CA PRO A 172 8.21 -8.59 5.61
C PRO A 172 8.24 -9.59 6.78
N VAL A 173 7.31 -9.42 7.72
CA VAL A 173 7.14 -10.27 8.91
C VAL A 173 5.86 -11.10 8.81
N SER A 174 4.83 -10.55 8.18
CA SER A 174 3.54 -11.21 7.96
C SER A 174 2.85 -10.62 6.75
N ARG A 175 1.88 -11.34 6.19
CA ARG A 175 1.12 -10.97 5.00
C ARG A 175 -0.36 -10.92 5.33
N PHE A 176 -1.05 -9.94 4.76
CA PHE A 176 -2.49 -9.80 4.79
C PHE A 176 -3.02 -9.68 3.35
N ASP A 177 -3.94 -10.56 2.97
CA ASP A 177 -4.51 -10.58 1.62
C ASP A 177 -5.71 -9.64 1.56
N MET A 178 -5.61 -8.61 0.72
CA MET A 178 -6.62 -7.54 0.64
C MET A 178 -7.98 -8.02 0.11
N ARG A 179 -8.04 -9.26 -0.40
CA ARG A 179 -9.29 -9.99 -0.66
C ARG A 179 -10.24 -9.98 0.54
N ALA A 180 -9.69 -10.05 1.76
CA ALA A 180 -10.48 -9.99 3.00
C ALA A 180 -11.24 -8.66 3.17
N LEU A 181 -10.81 -7.60 2.48
CA LEU A 181 -11.45 -6.28 2.45
C LEU A 181 -12.21 -6.01 1.14
N GLY A 182 -12.43 -7.07 0.35
CA GLY A 182 -13.18 -7.04 -0.90
C GLY A 182 -12.34 -6.79 -2.15
N TYR A 183 -11.05 -6.48 -2.05
CA TYR A 183 -10.24 -6.24 -3.24
C TYR A 183 -10.07 -7.54 -4.04
N MET A 184 -10.51 -7.55 -5.30
CA MET A 184 -10.54 -8.74 -6.17
C MET A 184 -11.37 -9.92 -5.61
N ASN A 185 -12.21 -9.67 -4.61
CA ASN A 185 -13.16 -10.67 -4.12
C ASN A 185 -14.29 -10.83 -5.15
N PRO A 186 -14.57 -12.05 -5.64
CA PRO A 186 -15.58 -12.27 -6.67
C PRO A 186 -17.02 -12.07 -6.17
N GLU A 187 -17.25 -12.23 -4.87
CA GLU A 187 -18.57 -12.11 -4.25
C GLU A 187 -18.73 -10.77 -3.53
N TRP A 188 -17.71 -10.33 -2.80
CA TRP A 188 -17.70 -9.14 -1.95
C TRP A 188 -16.81 -8.02 -2.50
N GLY A 189 -16.85 -7.82 -3.81
CA GLY A 189 -15.97 -6.89 -4.52
C GLY A 189 -15.99 -5.48 -3.93
N HIS A 190 -14.81 -4.92 -3.66
CA HIS A 190 -14.65 -3.60 -3.05
C HIS A 190 -15.41 -2.52 -3.85
N GLY A 191 -16.25 -1.74 -3.16
CA GLY A 191 -17.04 -0.67 -3.77
C GLY A 191 -18.32 -1.13 -4.50
N LEU A 192 -18.69 -2.41 -4.41
CA LEU A 192 -19.98 -2.91 -4.91
C LEU A 192 -21.11 -2.71 -3.90
N TRP A 193 -22.32 -2.56 -4.43
CA TRP A 193 -23.54 -2.51 -3.63
C TRP A 193 -24.06 -3.93 -3.36
N HIS A 194 -24.23 -4.27 -2.08
CA HIS A 194 -24.71 -5.59 -1.64
C HIS A 194 -26.14 -5.57 -1.06
N GLY A 195 -26.81 -4.42 -1.08
CA GLY A 195 -28.06 -4.21 -0.33
C GLY A 195 -27.83 -3.30 0.88
N GLU A 196 -28.89 -3.01 1.63
CA GLU A 196 -28.83 -2.09 2.77
C GLU A 196 -27.95 -2.63 3.90
N ILE A 197 -28.06 -3.92 4.21
CA ILE A 197 -27.23 -4.65 5.17
C ILE A 197 -27.10 -6.08 4.65
N GLU A 198 -25.87 -6.49 4.34
CA GLU A 198 -25.52 -7.84 3.94
C GLU A 198 -24.30 -8.25 4.76
N LEU A 199 -24.29 -9.47 5.29
CA LEU A 199 -23.23 -9.97 6.17
C LEU A 199 -22.69 -11.28 5.63
N GLY A 200 -21.37 -11.35 5.52
CA GLY A 200 -20.66 -12.55 5.07
C GLY A 200 -19.43 -12.81 5.93
N ARG A 201 -18.90 -14.02 5.81
CA ARG A 201 -17.66 -14.46 6.44
C ARG A 201 -16.94 -15.39 5.48
N GLU A 202 -15.64 -15.21 5.38
CA GLU A 202 -14.72 -16.15 4.74
C GLU A 202 -13.62 -16.49 5.74
N ASP A 203 -13.19 -17.75 5.74
CA ASP A 203 -12.05 -18.23 6.52
C ASP A 203 -11.17 -19.05 5.58
N TRP A 204 -9.87 -18.79 5.59
CA TRP A 204 -8.89 -19.58 4.85
C TRP A 204 -7.56 -19.60 5.58
N ASN A 205 -6.76 -20.64 5.33
CA ASN A 205 -5.36 -20.65 5.74
C ASN A 205 -4.50 -20.06 4.63
N PHE A 206 -3.52 -19.23 4.98
CA PHE A 206 -2.61 -18.66 3.99
C PHE A 206 -1.80 -19.71 3.22
N ASP A 207 -1.53 -20.87 3.83
CA ASP A 207 -0.79 -21.98 3.22
C ASP A 207 -1.60 -22.67 2.10
N ASP A 208 -2.93 -22.55 2.11
CA ASP A 208 -3.81 -23.12 1.10
C ASP A 208 -3.97 -22.18 -0.13
N VAL A 209 -3.47 -20.95 -0.04
CA VAL A 209 -3.58 -19.95 -1.10
C VAL A 209 -2.58 -20.26 -2.21
N SER A 210 -3.08 -20.54 -3.41
CA SER A 210 -2.24 -20.66 -4.60
C SER A 210 -1.54 -19.33 -4.88
N PRO A 211 -0.20 -19.31 -5.06
CA PRO A 211 0.52 -18.09 -5.43
C PRO A 211 0.08 -17.47 -6.77
N GLN A 212 -0.61 -18.25 -7.62
CA GLN A 212 -1.13 -17.81 -8.92
C GLN A 212 -2.62 -17.44 -8.87
N ASP A 213 -3.27 -17.50 -7.70
CA ASP A 213 -4.67 -17.08 -7.59
C ASP A 213 -4.76 -15.56 -7.82
N PRO A 214 -5.45 -15.09 -8.87
CA PRO A 214 -5.54 -13.65 -9.18
C PRO A 214 -6.23 -12.85 -8.06
N THR A 215 -7.05 -13.48 -7.22
CA THR A 215 -7.77 -12.81 -6.13
C THR A 215 -6.89 -12.53 -4.91
N HIS A 216 -5.69 -13.11 -4.83
CA HIS A 216 -4.74 -12.96 -3.72
C HIS A 216 -3.44 -12.22 -4.10
N GLN A 217 -3.49 -11.41 -5.16
CA GLN A 217 -2.31 -10.69 -5.68
C GLN A 217 -2.16 -9.27 -5.11
N HIS A 218 -3.22 -8.76 -4.49
CA HIS A 218 -3.18 -7.52 -3.73
C HIS A 218 -2.96 -7.86 -2.26
N VAL A 219 -1.75 -7.61 -1.77
CA VAL A 219 -1.37 -7.96 -0.39
C VAL A 219 -0.69 -6.78 0.31
N HIS A 220 -0.90 -6.70 1.61
CA HIS A 220 -0.12 -5.86 2.52
C HIS A 220 0.81 -6.76 3.32
N HIS A 221 2.09 -6.44 3.32
CA HIS A 221 3.05 -7.05 4.24
C HIS A 221 3.20 -6.16 5.45
N ILE A 222 3.10 -6.71 6.67
CA ILE A 222 3.61 -6.02 7.86
C ILE A 222 5.13 -6.10 7.78
N VAL A 223 5.81 -4.96 7.81
CA VAL A 223 7.27 -4.89 7.63
C VAL A 223 7.96 -4.28 8.84
N ARG A 224 9.12 -4.84 9.19
CA ARG A 224 10.16 -4.11 9.95
C ARG A 224 10.95 -3.28 8.95
N ALA A 225 11.17 -2.02 9.27
CA ALA A 225 11.85 -1.09 8.39
C ALA A 225 13.17 -0.60 9.00
N ARG A 226 14.14 -0.31 8.15
CA ARG A 226 15.36 0.42 8.52
C ARG A 226 15.59 1.59 7.59
N MET A 227 16.07 2.69 8.16
CA MET A 227 16.49 3.89 7.44
C MET A 227 17.73 4.45 8.16
N GLY A 228 18.91 4.07 7.66
CA GLY A 228 20.17 4.25 8.40
C GLY A 228 20.15 3.52 9.75
N ASP A 229 20.31 4.27 10.83
CA ASP A 229 20.26 3.75 12.21
C ASP A 229 18.83 3.67 12.79
N LYS A 230 17.83 4.23 12.09
CA LYS A 230 16.44 4.21 12.54
C LYS A 230 15.80 2.86 12.26
N VAL A 231 15.00 2.39 13.21
CA VAL A 231 14.17 1.18 13.09
C VAL A 231 12.72 1.57 13.15
N GLY A 232 11.92 1.01 12.26
CA GLY A 232 10.50 1.33 12.11
C GLY A 232 9.62 0.11 11.88
N ILE A 233 8.33 0.36 11.82
CA ILE A 233 7.31 -0.64 11.52
C ILE A 233 6.24 0.00 10.62
N GLY A 234 5.68 -0.76 9.70
CA GLY A 234 4.61 -0.27 8.84
C GLY A 234 4.08 -1.37 7.95
N ILE A 235 3.55 -0.97 6.81
CA ILE A 235 3.08 -1.90 5.78
C ILE A 235 3.82 -1.67 4.47
N PHE A 236 3.96 -2.75 3.69
CA PHE A 236 4.35 -2.71 2.29
C PHE A 236 3.25 -3.36 1.44
N GLU A 237 2.46 -2.52 0.80
CA GLU A 237 1.43 -2.91 -0.15
C GLU A 237 2.07 -3.26 -1.50
N GLN A 238 1.63 -4.37 -2.10
CA GLN A 238 2.00 -4.75 -3.45
C GLN A 238 0.79 -5.20 -4.25
N ILE A 239 0.79 -4.83 -5.53
CA ILE A 239 -0.04 -5.38 -6.60
C ILE A 239 0.86 -5.46 -7.83
N ILE A 240 1.15 -6.65 -8.35
CA ILE A 240 2.10 -6.82 -9.46
C ILE A 240 1.51 -7.75 -10.52
N PHE A 241 0.92 -7.18 -11.57
CA PHE A 241 0.36 -7.95 -12.70
C PHE A 241 1.16 -7.76 -13.97
N GLY A 242 1.35 -8.87 -14.70
CA GLY A 242 2.01 -8.85 -16.00
C GLY A 242 3.53 -9.02 -15.96
N PRO A 243 4.17 -8.92 -17.13
CA PRO A 243 5.57 -9.28 -17.31
C PRO A 243 6.48 -8.17 -16.75
N HIS A 244 6.78 -8.27 -15.47
CA HIS A 244 7.77 -7.44 -14.79
C HIS A 244 9.14 -8.14 -14.83
N THR A 245 9.74 -8.18 -16.02
CA THR A 245 10.96 -8.98 -16.29
C THR A 245 12.17 -8.55 -15.47
N GLN A 246 12.22 -7.31 -15.00
CA GLN A 246 13.23 -6.84 -14.03
C GLN A 246 13.18 -7.58 -12.68
N PHE A 247 12.06 -8.26 -12.39
CA PHE A 247 11.89 -9.17 -11.24
C PHE A 247 11.93 -10.64 -11.65
N GLY A 248 12.17 -10.95 -12.92
CA GLY A 248 12.13 -12.31 -13.46
C GLY A 248 10.74 -12.81 -13.84
N PHE A 249 9.69 -11.97 -13.78
CA PHE A 249 8.32 -12.32 -14.17
C PHE A 249 8.10 -12.15 -15.67
N ASN A 250 7.63 -13.19 -16.35
CA ASN A 250 7.49 -13.25 -17.80
C ASN A 250 6.04 -13.37 -18.29
N ASP A 251 5.09 -13.65 -17.38
CA ASP A 251 3.66 -13.79 -17.68
C ASP A 251 2.82 -12.93 -16.72
N ILE A 252 1.51 -13.10 -16.72
CA ILE A 252 0.58 -12.34 -15.90
C ILE A 252 0.79 -12.60 -14.41
N LEU A 253 1.01 -13.86 -14.02
CA LEU A 253 1.08 -14.33 -12.63
C LEU A 253 2.14 -15.43 -12.39
N ASP A 254 3.09 -15.62 -13.30
CA ASP A 254 4.23 -16.48 -12.99
C ASP A 254 5.00 -15.95 -11.77
N GLY A 255 5.54 -16.88 -10.97
CA GLY A 255 6.28 -16.55 -9.76
C GLY A 255 7.79 -16.42 -9.98
N ALA A 256 8.47 -15.85 -8.98
CA ALA A 256 9.92 -15.74 -8.96
C ALA A 256 10.57 -17.13 -8.98
N ARG A 257 11.71 -17.25 -9.65
CA ARG A 257 12.48 -18.50 -9.68
C ARG A 257 13.47 -18.53 -8.53
#